data_AF-A0A8C2MN83-F1
#
_entry.id   AF-A0A8C2MN83-F1
#
_cell.length_a   1.000
_cell.length_b   1.000
_cell.length_c   1.000
_cell.angle_alpha   90.00
_cell.angle_beta   90.00
_cell.angle_gamma   90.00
#
_symmetry.space_group_name_H-M   'P 1'
#
loop_
_entity.id
_entity.type
_entity.pdbx_description
1 polymer ?
#
loop_
_entity_poly.entity_id
_entity_poly.type
_entity_poly.pdbx_seq_one_letter_code
_entity_poly.pdbx_strand_id
1 'polypeptide(L)'
;IHPSAMIGEICAAAKFISKFLGIKGLRSEQQLQTFSQSLQELLAEHYKHHWFPEKPFKGSGYRCIRINHKMDPLIGRAAQQIGLSSQELFKLLPSELTLWVDPYEVSYRIGEDGSICVLYEALPAADSSQSGTNEQTVDSRISCKEKTFLSRASNIMTVSG
;
A
#
# COMPACT_ATOMS: atom_id res chain seq x y z
N ILE A 1 -8.38 -16.43 -11.61
CA ILE A 1 -8.15 -14.97 -11.59
C ILE A 1 -6.89 -14.72 -12.40
N HIS A 2 -6.96 -13.87 -13.42
CA HIS A 2 -5.81 -13.56 -14.27
C HIS A 2 -4.77 -12.80 -13.42
N PRO A 3 -3.47 -13.15 -13.44
CA PRO A 3 -2.44 -12.49 -12.64
C PRO A 3 -2.37 -10.97 -12.84
N SER A 4 -2.81 -10.48 -14.00
CA SER A 4 -2.85 -9.05 -14.35
C SER A 4 -3.83 -8.23 -13.51
N ALA A 5 -4.84 -8.83 -12.89
CA ALA A 5 -5.91 -8.12 -12.19
C ALA A 5 -5.54 -7.57 -10.79
N MET A 6 -4.31 -7.81 -10.32
CA MET A 6 -3.82 -7.39 -9.00
C MET A 6 -2.48 -6.64 -9.05
N ILE A 7 -1.88 -6.50 -10.24
CA ILE A 7 -0.51 -6.00 -10.39
C ILE A 7 -0.38 -4.55 -9.95
N GLY A 8 -1.37 -3.70 -10.27
CA GLY A 8 -1.32 -2.27 -9.94
C GLY A 8 -1.29 -2.06 -8.42
N GLU A 9 -2.19 -2.73 -7.73
CA GLU A 9 -2.39 -2.67 -6.28
C GLU A 9 -1.19 -3.25 -5.53
N ILE A 10 -0.72 -4.43 -5.93
CA ILE A 10 0.47 -5.07 -5.34
C ILE A 10 1.72 -4.22 -5.56
N CYS A 11 1.89 -3.65 -6.75
CA CYS A 11 3.02 -2.78 -7.06
C CYS A 11 2.98 -1.50 -6.21
N ALA A 12 1.81 -0.88 -6.06
CA ALA A 12 1.63 0.31 -5.22
C ALA A 12 1.99 0.00 -3.76
N ALA A 13 1.47 -1.10 -3.20
CA ALA A 13 1.76 -1.54 -1.84
C ALA A 13 3.26 -1.79 -1.61
N ALA A 14 3.91 -2.55 -2.50
CA ALA A 14 5.34 -2.87 -2.37
C ALA A 14 6.23 -1.63 -2.49
N LYS A 15 5.93 -0.71 -3.41
CA LYS A 15 6.64 0.57 -3.56
C LYS A 15 6.48 1.45 -2.33
N PHE A 16 5.29 1.50 -1.74
CA PHE A 16 5.03 2.29 -0.54
C PHE A 16 5.85 1.80 0.66
N ILE A 17 5.93 0.48 0.87
CA ILE A 17 6.76 -0.09 1.95
C ILE A 17 8.25 0.16 1.66
N SER A 18 8.70 -0.05 0.43
CA SER A 18 10.08 0.20 0.00
C SER A 18 10.51 1.65 0.23
N LYS A 19 9.60 2.61 0.04
CA LYS A 19 9.86 4.03 0.29
C LYS A 19 10.26 4.32 1.75
N PHE A 20 9.65 3.64 2.73
CA PHE A 20 10.06 3.79 4.14
C PHE A 20 11.48 3.28 4.39
N LEU A 21 11.83 2.12 3.81
CA LEU A 21 13.17 1.55 3.94
C LEU A 21 14.22 2.52 3.37
N GLY A 22 13.95 3.12 2.20
CA GLY A 22 14.83 4.06 1.54
C GLY A 22 15.02 5.39 2.30
N ILE A 23 13.94 5.95 2.84
CA ILE A 23 14.01 7.22 3.60
C ILE A 23 14.80 7.04 4.89
N LYS A 24 14.60 5.92 5.61
CA LYS A 24 15.12 5.74 6.96
C LYS A 24 16.49 5.05 7.06
N GLY A 25 17.04 4.48 5.99
CA GLY A 25 18.42 4.00 6.06
C GLY A 25 18.93 3.09 4.94
N LEU A 26 18.07 2.39 4.22
CA LEU A 26 18.52 1.47 3.17
C LEU A 26 18.80 2.25 1.87
N ARG A 27 20.08 2.55 1.61
CA ARG A 27 20.50 3.38 0.46
C ARG A 27 20.84 2.59 -0.80
N SER A 28 20.94 1.27 -0.71
CA SER A 28 21.21 0.42 -1.88
C SER A 28 19.95 0.27 -2.74
N GLU A 29 19.97 0.87 -3.93
CA GLU A 29 18.89 0.75 -4.92
C GLU A 29 18.65 -0.71 -5.31
N GLN A 30 19.73 -1.50 -5.45
CA GLN A 30 19.63 -2.92 -5.74
C GLN A 30 18.88 -3.66 -4.63
N GLN A 31 19.20 -3.42 -3.35
CA GLN A 31 18.47 -4.06 -2.24
C GLN A 31 17.01 -3.61 -2.22
N LEU A 32 16.72 -2.32 -2.44
CA LEU A 32 15.33 -1.83 -2.52
C LEU A 32 14.56 -2.50 -3.66
N GLN A 33 15.19 -2.67 -4.82
CA GLN A 33 14.58 -3.35 -5.96
C GLN A 33 14.33 -4.84 -5.66
N THR A 34 15.33 -5.55 -5.11
CA THR A 34 15.19 -6.96 -4.72
C THR A 34 14.08 -7.14 -3.67
N PHE A 35 14.02 -6.29 -2.64
CA PHE A 35 12.95 -6.31 -1.65
C PHE A 35 11.58 -6.09 -2.29
N SER A 36 11.46 -5.05 -3.12
CA SER A 36 10.20 -4.70 -3.78
C SER A 36 9.70 -5.83 -4.69
N GLN A 37 10.59 -6.43 -5.49
CA GLN A 37 10.22 -7.56 -6.36
C GLN A 37 9.81 -8.78 -5.53
N SER A 38 10.61 -9.15 -4.53
CA SER A 38 10.30 -10.29 -3.66
C SER A 38 8.96 -10.12 -2.96
N LEU A 39 8.66 -8.92 -2.46
CA LEU A 39 7.37 -8.64 -1.83
C LEU A 39 6.21 -8.75 -2.82
N GLN A 40 6.35 -8.24 -4.05
CA GLN A 40 5.31 -8.36 -5.07
C GLN A 40 4.98 -9.83 -5.38
N GLU A 41 5.99 -10.68 -5.54
CA GLU A 41 5.81 -12.12 -5.79
C GLU A 41 5.11 -12.82 -4.61
N LEU A 42 5.54 -12.53 -3.38
CA LEU A 42 4.93 -13.09 -2.16
C LEU A 42 3.47 -12.68 -2.01
N LEU A 43 3.12 -11.42 -2.29
CA LEU A 43 1.75 -10.91 -2.21
C LEU A 43 0.88 -11.54 -3.31
N ALA A 44 1.38 -11.62 -4.54
CA ALA A 44 0.64 -12.20 -5.65
C ALA A 44 0.27 -13.67 -5.38
N GLU A 45 1.22 -14.46 -4.87
CA GLU A 45 0.96 -15.84 -4.48
C GLU A 45 -0.01 -15.92 -3.28
N HIS A 46 0.17 -15.06 -2.27
CA HIS A 46 -0.71 -15.06 -1.09
C HIS A 46 -2.16 -14.71 -1.43
N TYR A 47 -2.38 -13.79 -2.37
CA TYR A 47 -3.70 -13.26 -2.72
C TYR A 47 -4.43 -14.07 -3.79
N LYS A 48 -3.74 -14.98 -4.49
CA LYS A 48 -4.23 -15.73 -5.67
C LYS A 48 -5.63 -16.32 -5.53
N HIS A 49 -6.01 -16.80 -4.35
CA HIS A 49 -7.32 -17.41 -4.06
C HIS A 49 -8.26 -16.53 -3.22
N HIS A 50 -7.80 -15.32 -2.90
CA HIS A 50 -8.49 -14.35 -2.06
C HIS A 50 -8.62 -13.01 -2.77
N TRP A 51 -8.73 -12.97 -4.09
CA TRP A 51 -8.90 -11.74 -4.87
C TRP A 51 -10.26 -11.76 -5.58
N PHE A 52 -11.17 -10.85 -5.23
CA PHE A 52 -12.55 -10.84 -5.72
C PHE A 52 -12.90 -9.45 -6.25
N PRO A 53 -12.58 -9.12 -7.52
CA PRO A 53 -12.85 -7.79 -8.08
C PRO A 53 -14.33 -7.37 -8.02
N GLU A 54 -15.25 -8.32 -8.11
CA GLU A 54 -16.70 -8.08 -8.05
C GLU A 54 -17.17 -7.74 -6.62
N LYS A 55 -16.35 -8.07 -5.60
CA LYS A 55 -16.60 -7.77 -4.19
C LYS A 55 -15.28 -7.35 -3.53
N PRO A 56 -14.75 -6.14 -3.80
CA PRO A 56 -13.39 -5.76 -3.44
C PRO A 56 -13.03 -6.01 -1.97
N PHE A 57 -13.93 -5.68 -1.05
CA PHE A 57 -13.72 -5.84 0.39
C PHE A 57 -13.77 -7.31 0.87
N LYS A 58 -14.26 -8.25 0.06
CA LYS A 58 -14.24 -9.68 0.42
C LYS A 58 -12.78 -10.15 0.51
N GLY A 59 -12.39 -10.63 1.69
CA GLY A 59 -11.01 -11.06 1.94
C GLY A 59 -10.02 -9.93 2.22
N SER A 60 -10.48 -8.67 2.34
CA SER A 60 -9.60 -7.52 2.65
C SER A 60 -8.78 -7.73 3.93
N GLY A 61 -9.40 -8.23 5.00
CA GLY A 61 -8.70 -8.57 6.23
C GLY A 61 -7.63 -9.67 6.09
N TYR A 62 -7.81 -10.61 5.15
CA TYR A 62 -6.80 -11.64 4.86
C TYR A 62 -5.61 -11.05 4.08
N ARG A 63 -5.88 -10.13 3.15
CA ARG A 63 -4.85 -9.45 2.36
C ARG A 63 -4.18 -8.29 3.12
N CYS A 64 -4.75 -7.84 4.22
CA CYS A 64 -4.24 -6.72 4.99
C CYS A 64 -2.80 -6.99 5.45
N ILE A 65 -1.90 -6.07 5.13
CA ILE A 65 -0.53 -6.05 5.65
C ILE A 65 -0.55 -5.22 6.93
N ARG A 66 -0.06 -5.79 8.03
CA ARG A 66 -0.10 -5.11 9.35
C ARG A 66 1.24 -5.18 10.06
N ILE A 67 1.68 -4.01 10.53
CA ILE A 67 2.83 -3.87 11.43
C ILE A 67 2.31 -3.24 12.71
N ASN A 68 2.62 -3.88 13.83
CA ASN A 68 2.38 -3.39 15.19
C ASN A 68 3.53 -3.87 16.09
N HIS A 69 3.24 -4.47 17.25
CA HIS A 69 4.23 -5.23 18.02
C HIS A 69 4.74 -6.50 17.29
N LYS A 70 4.13 -6.86 16.15
CA LYS A 70 4.53 -7.96 15.28
C LYS A 70 4.75 -7.44 13.85
N MET A 71 5.81 -7.94 13.22
CA MET A 71 6.10 -7.68 11.81
C MET A 71 5.23 -8.56 10.92
N ASP A 72 4.74 -8.00 9.82
CA ASP A 72 4.06 -8.77 8.79
C ASP A 72 5.00 -9.87 8.24
N PRO A 73 4.56 -11.13 8.16
CA PRO A 73 5.43 -12.23 7.74
C PRO A 73 5.86 -12.13 6.28
N LEU A 74 5.09 -11.49 5.39
CA LEU A 74 5.47 -11.31 3.98
C LEU A 74 6.55 -10.24 3.85
N ILE A 75 6.40 -9.11 4.57
CA ILE A 75 7.46 -8.10 4.67
C ILE A 75 8.73 -8.71 5.26
N GLY A 76 8.61 -9.47 6.35
CA GLY A 76 9.75 -10.14 6.99
C GLY A 76 10.49 -11.08 6.05
N ARG A 77 9.77 -11.90 5.28
CA ARG A 77 10.37 -12.81 4.27
C ARG A 77 11.05 -12.06 3.14
N ALA A 78 10.44 -11.00 2.60
CA ALA A 78 11.05 -10.18 1.56
C ALA A 78 12.34 -9.48 2.06
N ALA A 79 12.33 -9.01 3.31
CA ALA A 79 13.47 -8.35 3.92
C ALA A 79 14.65 -9.30 4.17
N GLN A 80 14.39 -10.56 4.50
CA GLN A 80 15.43 -11.57 4.67
C GLN A 80 16.24 -11.78 3.38
N GLN A 81 15.63 -11.63 2.20
CA GLN A 81 16.33 -11.74 0.91
C GLN A 81 17.41 -10.66 0.71
N ILE A 82 17.31 -9.55 1.43
CA ILE A 82 18.27 -8.44 1.36
C ILE A 82 19.10 -8.31 2.64
N GLY A 83 19.05 -9.32 3.51
CA GLY A 83 19.84 -9.39 4.74
C GLY A 83 19.31 -8.56 5.91
N LEU A 84 18.05 -8.08 5.87
CA LEU A 84 17.46 -7.33 6.98
C LEU A 84 16.74 -8.25 7.97
N SER A 85 17.05 -8.05 9.25
CA SER A 85 16.34 -8.68 10.37
C SER A 85 15.01 -7.97 10.68
N SER A 86 14.12 -8.65 11.41
CA SER A 86 12.89 -8.03 11.90
C SER A 86 13.16 -6.84 12.84
N GLN A 87 14.24 -6.88 13.63
CA GLN A 87 14.58 -5.76 14.52
C GLN A 87 15.00 -4.52 13.73
N GLU A 88 15.72 -4.69 12.61
CA GLU A 88 16.06 -3.58 11.72
C GLU A 88 14.82 -3.04 11.01
N LEU A 89 13.92 -3.91 10.55
CA LEU A 89 12.65 -3.47 9.96
C LEU A 89 11.82 -2.60 10.91
N PHE A 90 11.74 -2.94 12.20
CA PHE A 90 11.02 -2.11 13.18
C PHE A 90 11.63 -0.72 13.37
N LYS A 91 12.93 -0.54 13.11
CA LYS A 91 13.57 0.79 13.12
C LYS A 91 13.26 1.59 11.85
N LEU A 92 13.10 0.90 10.72
CA LEU A 92 12.94 1.51 9.40
C LEU A 92 11.46 1.80 9.04
N LEU A 93 10.52 0.97 9.50
CA LEU A 93 9.11 1.10 9.19
C LEU A 93 8.35 1.90 10.27
N PRO A 94 7.11 2.34 10.01
CA PRO A 94 6.23 2.83 11.08
C PRO A 94 5.97 1.72 12.11
N SER A 95 5.92 2.08 13.39
CA SER A 95 5.62 1.14 14.48
C SER A 95 4.21 0.57 14.38
N GLU A 96 3.30 1.35 13.80
CA GLU A 96 1.91 0.97 13.56
C GLU A 96 1.53 1.34 12.13
N LEU A 97 1.35 0.32 11.29
CA LEU A 97 0.90 0.45 9.91
C LEU A 97 -0.17 -0.60 9.66
N THR A 98 -1.27 -0.16 9.06
CA THR A 98 -2.26 -1.05 8.45
C THR A 98 -2.40 -0.65 7.00
N LEU A 99 -2.24 -1.60 6.07
CA LEU A 99 -2.28 -1.38 4.64
C LEU A 99 -3.24 -2.40 4.02
N TRP A 100 -4.33 -1.90 3.44
CA TRP A 100 -5.32 -2.68 2.73
C TRP A 100 -4.97 -2.69 1.24
N VAL A 101 -4.88 -3.89 0.67
CA VAL A 101 -4.58 -4.10 -0.75
C VAL A 101 -5.78 -4.82 -1.33
N ASP A 102 -6.73 -4.05 -1.84
CA ASP A 102 -8.03 -4.52 -2.31
C ASP A 102 -8.16 -4.25 -3.80
N PRO A 103 -8.96 -5.03 -4.56
CA PRO A 103 -9.21 -4.72 -5.96
C PRO A 103 -9.60 -3.26 -6.13
N TYR A 104 -8.89 -2.57 -7.03
CA TYR A 104 -9.09 -1.16 -7.37
C TYR A 104 -8.68 -0.13 -6.31
N GLU A 105 -8.29 -0.52 -5.10
CA GLU A 105 -7.89 0.43 -4.06
C GLU A 105 -6.75 -0.12 -3.19
N VAL A 106 -5.72 0.71 -2.99
CA VAL A 106 -4.78 0.52 -1.90
C VAL A 106 -4.90 1.70 -0.96
N SER A 107 -5.20 1.43 0.30
CA SER A 107 -5.33 2.45 1.33
C SER A 107 -4.58 2.04 2.59
N TYR A 108 -4.20 3.02 3.41
CA TYR A 108 -3.38 2.77 4.59
C TYR A 108 -3.75 3.68 5.75
N ARG A 109 -3.37 3.24 6.94
CA ARG A 109 -3.41 4.02 8.18
C ARG A 109 -2.08 3.85 8.92
N ILE A 110 -1.52 4.96 9.41
CA ILE A 110 -0.33 4.97 10.27
C ILE A 110 -0.76 5.43 11.67
N GLY A 111 -0.43 4.65 12.70
CA GLY A 111 -0.93 4.84 14.06
C GLY A 111 -2.34 4.26 14.27
N GLU A 112 -2.68 3.93 15.52
CA GLU A 112 -4.04 3.51 15.91
C GLU A 112 -5.10 4.56 15.56
N ASP A 113 -4.84 5.83 15.88
CA ASP A 113 -5.75 6.97 15.63
C ASP A 113 -5.49 7.71 14.30
N GLY A 114 -4.72 7.10 13.40
CA GLY A 114 -4.40 7.71 12.11
C GLY A 114 -5.62 7.84 11.19
N SER A 115 -5.62 8.85 10.33
CA SER A 115 -6.56 8.92 9.20
C SER A 115 -6.26 7.82 8.17
N ILE A 116 -7.30 7.34 7.49
CA ILE A 116 -7.15 6.48 6.32
C ILE A 116 -6.82 7.34 5.10
N CYS A 117 -5.77 6.97 4.39
CA CYS A 117 -5.32 7.64 3.17
C CYS A 117 -5.32 6.65 2.01
N VAL A 118 -5.83 7.07 0.86
CA VAL A 118 -5.75 6.30 -0.39
C VAL A 118 -4.38 6.51 -1.03
N LEU A 119 -3.71 5.41 -1.34
CA LEU A 119 -2.40 5.35 -2.00
C LEU A 119 -2.55 5.06 -3.50
N TYR A 120 -3.52 4.23 -3.87
CA TYR A 120 -3.80 3.82 -5.24
C TYR A 120 -5.30 3.68 -5.41
N GLU A 121 -5.80 4.10 -6.56
CA GLU A 121 -7.20 3.96 -6.96
C GLU A 121 -7.24 3.65 -8.45
N ALA A 122 -8.11 2.74 -8.86
CA ALA A 122 -8.39 2.42 -10.25
C ALA A 122 -9.89 2.27 -10.47
N LEU A 123 -10.31 2.35 -11.73
CA LEU A 123 -11.69 2.04 -12.10
C LEU A 123 -11.80 0.55 -12.45
N PRO A 124 -12.91 -0.12 -12.08
CA PRO A 124 -13.24 -1.41 -12.65
C PRO A 124 -13.26 -1.32 -14.17
N ALA A 125 -12.68 -2.30 -14.85
CA ALA A 125 -12.82 -2.37 -16.31
C ALA A 125 -14.32 -2.45 -16.62
N ALA A 126 -14.84 -1.41 -17.28
CA ALA A 126 -16.22 -1.41 -17.73
C ALA A 126 -16.42 -2.65 -18.63
N ASP A 127 -17.43 -3.44 -18.30
CA ASP A 127 -17.82 -4.59 -19.12
C ASP A 127 -18.09 -4.06 -20.54
N SER A 128 -17.28 -4.48 -21.51
CA SER A 128 -17.34 -3.98 -22.87
C SER A 128 -18.49 -4.62 -23.63
N SER A 129 -19.71 -4.39 -23.16
CA SER A 129 -20.91 -4.45 -24.00
C SER A 129 -20.94 -3.21 -24.88
N GLN A 130 -20.63 -3.39 -26.16
CA GLN A 130 -20.52 -2.36 -27.19
C GLN A 130 -21.76 -1.45 -27.28
N SER A 131 -21.53 -0.13 -27.34
CA SER A 131 -22.26 0.75 -28.25
C SER A 131 -21.40 1.99 -28.51
N GLY A 132 -21.06 2.22 -29.77
CA GLY A 132 -20.24 3.36 -30.19
C GLY A 132 -21.03 4.66 -30.21
N THR A 133 -20.34 5.76 -29.91
CA THR A 133 -20.31 7.01 -30.71
C THR A 133 -19.16 7.89 -30.22
N ASN A 134 -18.64 8.66 -31.16
CA ASN A 134 -17.44 9.49 -31.14
C ASN A 134 -17.52 10.73 -30.21
N GLU A 135 -16.33 11.27 -29.92
CA GLU A 135 -15.97 12.68 -29.56
C GLU A 135 -15.69 13.12 -28.10
N GLN A 136 -14.44 13.58 -27.96
CA GLN A 136 -13.92 14.81 -27.31
C GLN A 136 -13.69 14.91 -25.78
N THR A 137 -12.37 15.00 -25.47
CA THR A 137 -11.65 15.98 -24.61
C THR A 137 -12.04 16.16 -23.13
N VAL A 138 -11.05 16.02 -22.22
CA VAL A 138 -10.36 17.11 -21.49
C VAL A 138 -9.62 16.54 -20.26
N ASP A 139 -8.37 16.98 -20.14
CA ASP A 139 -7.44 16.97 -18.99
C ASP A 139 -8.07 16.97 -17.59
N SER A 140 -7.55 16.15 -16.67
CA SER A 140 -7.76 16.30 -15.23
C SER A 140 -6.54 15.88 -14.40
N ARG A 141 -5.61 16.84 -14.28
CA ARG A 141 -5.10 17.39 -13.00
C ARG A 141 -4.75 16.38 -11.89
N ILE A 142 -3.45 16.10 -11.80
CA ILE A 142 -2.75 15.65 -10.59
C ILE A 142 -3.02 16.64 -9.45
N SER A 143 -3.59 16.19 -8.33
CA SER A 143 -3.66 16.97 -7.08
C SER A 143 -2.89 16.25 -5.97
N CYS A 144 -1.56 16.35 -6.02
CA CYS A 144 -0.74 16.12 -4.85
C CYS A 144 -0.60 17.45 -4.12
N LYS A 145 -1.39 17.68 -3.07
CA LYS A 145 -1.03 18.69 -2.07
C LYS A 145 0.12 18.11 -1.25
N GLU A 146 1.32 18.36 -1.73
CA GLU A 146 2.54 18.28 -0.95
C GLU A 146 2.46 19.30 0.19
N LYS A 147 2.39 18.81 1.43
CA LYS A 147 2.74 19.60 2.60
C LYS A 147 3.84 18.85 3.34
N THR A 148 5.06 19.21 2.97
CA THR A 148 6.16 19.28 3.94
C THR A 148 5.67 20.01 5.19
N PHE A 149 5.97 19.49 6.38
CA PHE A 149 6.82 20.18 7.36
C PHE A 149 6.78 19.43 8.69
N LEU A 150 7.98 19.12 9.17
CA LEU A 150 8.28 19.04 10.58
C LEU A 150 7.79 20.32 11.29
N SER A 151 7.26 20.10 12.50
CA SER A 151 7.35 20.95 13.69
C SER A 151 6.08 21.64 14.19
N ARG A 152 5.94 21.50 15.51
CA ARG A 152 5.26 22.35 16.52
C ARG A 152 3.76 22.17 16.74
N ALA A 153 3.49 21.36 17.77
CA ALA A 153 2.83 21.72 19.03
C ALA A 153 1.56 22.59 19.04
N SER A 154 0.62 22.11 19.86
CA SER A 154 -0.42 22.85 20.62
C SER A 154 -1.76 23.12 19.90
N ASN A 155 -2.82 22.37 20.24
CA ASN A 155 -3.67 22.68 21.40
C ASN A 155 -4.86 21.69 21.54
N ILE A 156 -5.05 21.31 22.80
CA ILE A 156 -6.22 20.71 23.46
C ILE A 156 -7.54 21.45 23.19
N MET A 157 -8.64 20.71 23.04
CA MET A 157 -9.98 21.22 23.36
C MET A 157 -10.84 20.09 23.92
N THR A 158 -11.06 20.13 25.23
CA THR A 158 -12.07 19.36 25.96
C THR A 158 -13.44 19.95 25.65
N VAL A 159 -14.45 19.12 25.37
CA VAL A 159 -15.86 19.50 25.49
C VAL A 159 -16.54 18.51 26.42
N SER A 160 -16.96 19.02 27.58
CA SER A 160 -18.03 18.46 28.38
C SER A 160 -19.34 19.11 27.94
N GLY A 161 -20.39 18.29 27.86
CA GLY A 161 -21.80 18.66 27.75
C GLY A 161 -22.64 17.46 28.12
#